data_AF-A0A3L6MS79-F1
#
_entry.id   AF-A0A3L6MS79-F1
#
_cell.length_a   1.000
_cell.length_b   1.000
_cell.length_c   1.000
_cell.angle_alpha   90.00
_cell.angle_beta   90.00
_cell.angle_gamma   90.00
#
_symmetry.space_group_name_H-M   'P 1'
#
loop_
_entity.id
_entity.type
_entity.pdbx_description
1 polymer ?
#
loop_
_entity_poly.entity_id
_entity_poly.type
_entity_poly.pdbx_seq_one_letter_code
_entity_poly.pdbx_strand_id
1 'polypeptide(L)'
;MTLIKQEKKLENDKDKASEDLLRLHEEMAALQSRLAAAAGRLSRIRKIKSRVREKRSEATHRGLQEVEQQDNLLSILDAYENALVKDLQVNHVPNNIDWSALGLGDDFLNALPLFDSGGNSSGVVKC
;
A
#
# COMPACT_ATOMS: atom_id res chain seq x y z
N MET A 1 -71.68 -24.14 33.80
CA MET A 1 -71.10 -23.25 32.77
C MET A 1 -72.02 -23.32 31.56
N THR A 2 -72.59 -22.21 31.08
CA THR A 2 -73.52 -22.18 29.93
C THR A 2 -72.75 -22.13 28.60
N LEU A 3 -73.27 -22.78 27.54
CA LEU A 3 -72.67 -22.81 26.18
C LEU A 3 -72.25 -21.43 25.67
N ILE A 4 -73.09 -20.42 25.91
CA ILE A 4 -72.84 -19.00 25.55
C ILE A 4 -71.53 -18.46 26.15
N LYS A 5 -71.18 -18.87 27.39
CA LYS A 5 -69.90 -18.45 28.02
C LYS A 5 -68.69 -19.13 27.37
N GLN A 6 -68.85 -20.34 26.85
CA GLN A 6 -67.77 -21.04 26.15
C GLN A 6 -67.54 -20.47 24.75
N GLU A 7 -68.61 -20.18 24.00
CA GLU A 7 -68.52 -19.53 22.69
C GLU A 7 -67.84 -18.16 22.79
N LYS A 8 -68.26 -17.32 23.74
CA LYS A 8 -67.64 -16.01 23.96
C LYS A 8 -66.16 -16.11 24.35
N LYS A 9 -65.78 -17.15 25.10
CA LYS A 9 -64.37 -17.38 25.45
C LYS A 9 -63.57 -17.78 24.21
N LEU A 10 -64.10 -18.67 23.38
CA LEU A 10 -63.45 -19.10 22.13
C LEU A 10 -63.30 -17.94 21.14
N GLU A 11 -64.30 -17.07 21.06
CA GLU A 11 -64.25 -15.87 20.22
C GLU A 11 -63.13 -14.92 20.69
N ASN A 12 -63.09 -14.59 21.99
CA ASN A 12 -62.01 -13.78 22.56
C ASN A 12 -60.62 -14.41 22.37
N ASP A 13 -60.49 -15.73 22.56
CA ASP A 13 -59.22 -16.43 22.40
C ASP A 13 -58.78 -16.42 20.91
N LYS A 14 -59.73 -16.52 19.97
CA LYS A 14 -59.48 -16.42 18.53
C LYS A 14 -59.05 -15.02 18.11
N ASP A 15 -59.73 -13.99 18.59
CA ASP A 15 -59.39 -12.60 18.28
C ASP A 15 -57.99 -12.26 18.79
N LYS A 16 -57.67 -12.68 20.02
CA LYS A 16 -56.33 -12.51 20.59
C LYS A 16 -55.25 -13.23 19.79
N ALA A 17 -55.50 -14.49 19.39
CA ALA A 17 -54.57 -15.23 18.55
C ALA A 17 -54.37 -14.57 17.18
N SER A 18 -55.43 -13.97 16.62
CA SER A 18 -55.36 -13.22 15.36
C SER A 18 -54.50 -11.94 15.51
N GLU A 19 -54.69 -11.18 16.59
CA GLU A 19 -53.88 -9.99 16.90
C GLU A 19 -52.40 -10.35 17.12
N ASP A 20 -52.12 -11.41 17.89
CA ASP A 20 -50.75 -11.86 18.14
C ASP A 20 -50.05 -12.32 16.83
N LEU A 21 -50.79 -12.99 15.94
CA LEU A 21 -50.27 -13.42 14.64
C LEU A 21 -49.95 -12.23 13.73
N LEU A 22 -50.81 -11.21 13.74
CA LEU A 22 -50.60 -9.98 12.97
C LEU A 22 -49.38 -9.20 13.50
N ARG A 23 -49.26 -9.06 14.83
CA ARG A 23 -48.08 -8.45 15.47
C ARG A 23 -46.79 -9.19 15.10
N LEU A 24 -46.80 -10.52 15.14
CA LEU A 24 -45.63 -11.33 14.77
C LEU A 24 -45.21 -11.11 13.32
N HIS A 25 -46.17 -10.99 12.40
CA HIS A 25 -45.88 -10.72 10.99
C HIS A 25 -45.25 -9.34 10.79
N GLU A 26 -45.75 -8.31 11.48
CA GLU A 26 -45.17 -6.96 11.46
C GLU A 26 -43.74 -6.94 12.01
N GLU A 27 -43.50 -7.62 13.14
CA GLU A 27 -42.16 -7.77 13.72
C GLU A 27 -41.20 -8.49 12.76
N MET A 28 -41.68 -9.53 12.08
CA MET A 28 -40.90 -10.27 11.10
C MET A 28 -40.54 -9.40 9.89
N ALA A 29 -41.49 -8.62 9.37
CA ALA A 29 -41.24 -7.69 8.27
C ALA A 29 -40.22 -6.61 8.67
N ALA A 30 -40.33 -6.08 9.90
CA ALA A 30 -39.38 -5.11 10.43
C ALA A 30 -37.96 -5.70 10.56
N LEU A 31 -37.85 -6.94 11.05
CA LEU A 31 -36.56 -7.65 11.14
C LEU A 31 -35.96 -7.92 9.76
N GLN A 32 -36.76 -8.38 8.79
CA GLN A 32 -36.30 -8.60 7.42
C GLN A 32 -35.80 -7.31 6.76
N SER A 33 -36.52 -6.19 6.95
CA SER A 33 -36.10 -4.88 6.45
C SER A 33 -34.76 -4.45 7.05
N ARG A 34 -34.59 -4.60 8.38
CA ARG A 34 -33.32 -4.30 9.06
C ARG A 34 -32.18 -5.19 8.58
N LEU A 35 -32.43 -6.47 8.36
CA LEU A 35 -31.44 -7.42 7.84
C LEU A 35 -31.01 -7.04 6.42
N ALA A 36 -31.95 -6.72 5.54
CA ALA A 36 -31.66 -6.28 4.18
C ALA A 36 -30.81 -5.01 4.16
N ALA A 37 -31.14 -4.02 5.01
CA ALA A 37 -30.35 -2.80 5.16
C ALA A 37 -28.93 -3.09 5.65
N ALA A 38 -28.77 -3.94 6.67
CA ALA A 38 -27.47 -4.34 7.21
C ALA A 38 -26.62 -5.09 6.17
N ALA A 39 -27.21 -6.05 5.45
CA ALA A 39 -26.55 -6.79 4.38
C ALA A 39 -26.10 -5.86 3.24
N GLY A 40 -26.94 -4.89 2.86
CA GLY A 40 -26.59 -3.86 1.88
C GLY A 40 -25.40 -3.00 2.32
N ARG A 41 -25.36 -2.58 3.59
CA ARG A 41 -24.21 -1.86 4.17
C ARG A 41 -22.94 -2.72 4.13
N LEU A 42 -23.04 -3.99 4.53
CA LEU A 42 -21.90 -4.92 4.54
C LEU A 42 -21.35 -5.14 3.12
N SER A 43 -22.22 -5.31 2.13
CA SER A 43 -21.84 -5.46 0.73
C SER A 43 -21.07 -4.23 0.22
N ARG A 44 -21.55 -3.02 0.54
CA ARG A 44 -20.84 -1.77 0.20
C ARG A 44 -19.46 -1.69 0.87
N ILE A 45 -19.37 -2.03 2.16
CA ILE A 45 -18.09 -2.05 2.89
C ILE A 45 -17.11 -3.03 2.23
N ARG A 46 -17.57 -4.23 1.87
CA ARG A 46 -16.73 -5.23 1.18
C ARG A 46 -16.23 -4.71 -0.17
N LYS A 47 -17.09 -4.05 -0.96
CA LYS A 47 -16.72 -3.45 -2.25
C LYS A 47 -15.72 -2.31 -2.12
N ILE A 48 -15.87 -1.47 -1.08
CA ILE A 48 -14.89 -0.41 -0.79
C ILE A 48 -13.55 -1.05 -0.39
N LYS A 49 -13.58 -2.05 0.49
CA LYS A 49 -12.36 -2.75 0.95
C LYS A 49 -11.60 -3.40 -0.20
N SER A 50 -12.28 -4.03 -1.15
CA SER A 50 -11.62 -4.63 -2.32
C SER A 50 -10.95 -3.58 -3.20
N ARG A 51 -11.65 -2.48 -3.51
CA ARG A 51 -11.09 -1.36 -4.30
C ARG A 51 -9.88 -0.71 -3.64
N VAL A 52 -9.91 -0.55 -2.31
CA VAL A 52 -8.77 0.01 -1.57
C VAL A 52 -7.56 -0.92 -1.63
N ARG A 53 -7.77 -2.24 -1.52
CA ARG A 53 -6.68 -3.22 -1.66
C ARG A 53 -6.07 -3.21 -3.05
N GLU A 54 -6.91 -3.17 -4.08
CA GLU A 54 -6.48 -3.11 -5.48
C GLU A 54 -5.64 -1.86 -5.76
N LYS A 55 -6.15 -0.67 -5.40
CA LYS A 55 -5.42 0.59 -5.55
C LYS A 55 -4.09 0.59 -4.82
N ARG A 56 -4.04 0.03 -3.60
CA ARG A 56 -2.79 -0.09 -2.83
C ARG A 56 -1.78 -0.98 -3.55
N SER A 57 -2.22 -2.11 -4.08
CA SER A 57 -1.36 -3.04 -4.83
C SER A 57 -0.79 -2.36 -6.07
N GLU A 58 -1.63 -1.66 -6.83
CA GLU A 58 -1.24 -0.94 -8.03
C GLU A 58 -0.23 0.17 -7.72
N ALA A 59 -0.48 1.00 -6.69
CA ALA A 59 0.45 2.04 -6.27
C ALA A 59 1.80 1.46 -5.81
N THR A 60 1.79 0.33 -5.11
CA THR A 60 3.02 -0.36 -4.69
C THR A 60 3.81 -0.85 -5.90
N HIS A 61 3.13 -1.45 -6.88
CA HIS A 61 3.78 -1.94 -8.09
C HIS A 61 4.41 -0.81 -8.91
N ARG A 62 3.67 0.30 -9.12
CA ARG A 62 4.19 1.48 -9.81
C ARG A 62 5.40 2.07 -9.08
N GLY A 63 5.32 2.21 -7.75
CA GLY A 63 6.43 2.72 -6.95
C GLY A 63 7.69 1.85 -7.06
N LEU A 64 7.55 0.52 -7.05
CA LEU A 64 8.69 -0.38 -7.25
C LEU A 64 9.30 -0.25 -8.65
N GLN A 65 8.46 -0.08 -9.68
CA GLN A 65 8.93 0.13 -11.06
C GLN A 65 9.68 1.45 -11.21
N GLU A 66 9.22 2.52 -10.55
CA GLU A 66 9.90 3.82 -10.53
C GLU A 66 11.27 3.73 -9.85
N VAL A 67 11.37 2.99 -8.72
CA VAL A 67 12.64 2.74 -8.03
C VAL A 67 13.59 1.95 -8.93
N GLU A 68 13.14 0.88 -9.58
CA GLU A 68 13.96 0.09 -10.51
C GLU A 68 14.49 0.95 -11.67
N GLN A 69 13.67 1.88 -12.20
CA GLN A 69 14.12 2.83 -13.22
C GLN A 69 15.20 3.79 -12.69
N GLN A 70 15.07 4.26 -11.45
CA GLN A 70 16.09 5.10 -10.81
C GLN A 70 17.39 4.33 -10.57
N ASP A 71 17.31 3.08 -10.12
CA ASP A 71 18.50 2.23 -9.93
C ASP A 71 19.21 1.95 -11.26
N ASN A 72 18.46 1.72 -12.33
CA ASN A 72 19.04 1.58 -13.67
C ASN A 72 19.73 2.88 -14.13
N LEU A 73 19.13 4.05 -13.86
CA LEU A 73 19.75 5.33 -14.17
C LEU A 73 21.01 5.57 -13.36
N LEU A 74 21.00 5.26 -12.05
CA LEU A 74 22.19 5.34 -11.20
C LEU A 74 23.32 4.44 -11.73
N SER A 75 23.03 3.20 -12.10
CA SER A 75 24.01 2.29 -12.69
C SER A 75 24.63 2.84 -13.99
N ILE A 76 23.81 3.49 -14.83
CA ILE A 76 24.29 4.18 -16.04
C ILE A 76 25.19 5.37 -15.67
N LEU A 77 24.78 6.20 -14.71
CA LEU A 77 25.56 7.34 -14.25
C LEU A 77 26.89 6.90 -13.64
N ASP A 78 26.90 5.87 -12.81
CA ASP A 78 28.11 5.27 -12.25
C ASP A 78 29.04 4.77 -13.36
N ALA A 79 28.50 4.15 -14.41
CA ALA A 79 29.30 3.70 -15.56
C ALA A 79 29.93 4.87 -16.32
N TYR A 80 29.19 5.97 -16.51
CA TYR A 80 29.69 7.19 -17.13
C TYR A 80 30.76 7.87 -16.25
N GLU A 81 30.51 7.99 -14.95
CA GLU A 81 31.47 8.53 -13.99
C GLU A 81 32.77 7.72 -14.04
N ASN A 82 32.67 6.39 -13.93
CA ASN A 82 33.83 5.50 -14.03
C ASN A 82 34.60 5.65 -15.35
N ALA A 83 33.92 5.90 -16.47
CA ALA A 83 34.57 6.13 -17.75
C ALA A 83 35.34 7.47 -17.77
N LEU A 84 34.71 8.55 -17.30
CA LEU A 84 35.35 9.87 -17.20
C LEU A 84 36.55 9.86 -16.26
N VAL A 85 36.39 9.19 -15.12
CA VAL A 85 37.44 8.93 -14.11
C VAL A 85 38.64 8.25 -14.78
N LYS A 86 38.44 7.17 -15.55
CA LYS A 86 39.52 6.52 -16.31
C LYS A 86 40.17 7.44 -17.33
N ASP A 87 39.39 8.22 -18.07
CA ASP A 87 39.94 9.16 -19.05
C ASP A 87 40.83 10.22 -18.36
N LEU A 88 40.45 10.73 -17.20
CA LEU A 88 41.27 11.65 -16.41
C LEU A 88 42.59 11.00 -15.93
N GLN A 89 42.56 9.72 -15.52
CA GLN A 89 43.78 8.97 -15.16
C GLN A 89 44.75 8.87 -16.33
N VAL A 90 44.23 8.54 -17.52
CA VAL A 90 45.04 8.43 -18.75
C VAL A 90 45.69 9.78 -19.09
N ASN A 91 44.99 10.88 -18.81
CA ASN A 91 45.50 12.24 -18.97
C ASN A 91 46.39 12.71 -17.80
N HIS A 92 46.78 11.82 -16.88
CA HIS A 92 47.65 12.09 -15.73
C HIS A 92 47.16 13.20 -14.80
N VAL A 93 45.84 13.37 -14.71
CA VAL A 93 45.20 14.31 -13.81
C VAL A 93 45.39 13.83 -12.35
N PRO A 94 45.96 14.66 -11.44
CA PRO A 94 46.24 14.25 -10.05
C PRO A 94 44.97 13.84 -9.29
N ASN A 95 45.07 12.90 -8.34
CA ASN A 95 43.89 12.41 -7.60
C ASN A 95 43.28 13.44 -6.63
N ASN A 96 44.11 14.33 -6.10
CA ASN A 96 43.72 15.39 -5.18
C ASN A 96 43.95 16.72 -5.86
N ILE A 97 42.88 17.32 -6.40
CA ILE A 97 42.92 18.56 -7.15
C ILE A 97 42.27 19.64 -6.32
N ASP A 98 43.01 20.73 -6.13
CA ASP A 98 42.44 21.97 -5.67
C ASP A 98 41.71 22.65 -6.84
N TRP A 99 40.44 22.29 -7.02
CA TRP A 99 39.60 22.83 -8.08
C TRP A 99 39.42 24.35 -7.97
N SER A 100 39.45 24.89 -6.76
CA SER A 100 39.40 26.33 -6.50
C SER A 100 40.64 27.04 -7.04
N ALA A 101 41.83 26.45 -6.89
CA ALA A 101 43.07 26.99 -7.46
C ALA A 101 43.11 27.00 -9.00
N LEU A 102 42.33 26.12 -9.65
CA LEU A 102 42.16 26.10 -11.11
C LEU A 102 41.08 27.07 -11.62
N GLY A 103 40.45 27.85 -10.73
CA GLY A 103 39.38 28.76 -11.08
C GLY A 103 38.06 28.06 -11.44
N LEU A 104 37.93 26.76 -11.15
CA LEU A 104 36.75 25.95 -11.44
C LEU A 104 35.70 25.99 -10.32
N GLY A 105 36.00 26.66 -9.19
CA GLY A 105 35.01 27.12 -8.21
C GLY A 105 34.36 26.04 -7.34
N ASP A 106 33.36 26.47 -6.55
CA ASP A 106 32.67 25.67 -5.53
C ASP A 106 31.85 24.49 -6.11
N ASP A 107 31.57 24.52 -7.41
CA ASP A 107 30.75 23.53 -8.13
C ASP A 107 31.39 22.13 -8.11
N PHE A 108 32.70 22.04 -7.90
CA PHE A 108 33.46 20.79 -7.83
C PHE A 108 33.89 20.41 -6.40
N LEU A 109 33.43 21.12 -5.36
CA LEU A 109 33.82 20.82 -3.98
C LEU A 109 33.26 19.50 -3.44
N ASN A 110 32.15 19.02 -4.02
CA ASN A 110 31.61 17.70 -3.72
C ASN A 110 32.25 16.59 -4.56
N ALA A 111 33.18 16.92 -5.47
CA ALA A 111 33.99 15.91 -6.12
C ALA A 111 34.93 15.32 -5.06
N LEU A 112 34.51 14.18 -4.49
CA LEU A 112 35.36 13.28 -3.73
C LEU A 112 36.67 13.02 -4.50
N PRO A 113 37.74 12.55 -3.84
CA PRO A 113 38.97 12.18 -4.56
C PRO A 113 38.63 11.34 -5.80
N LEU A 114 39.20 11.70 -6.95
CA LEU A 114 38.83 11.16 -8.27
C LEU A 114 38.89 9.63 -8.30
N PHE A 115 39.73 9.03 -7.47
CA PHE A 115 39.91 7.59 -7.31
C PHE A 115 40.04 7.26 -5.81
N ASP A 116 39.36 6.20 -5.38
CA ASP A 116 39.63 5.57 -4.09
C ASP A 116 41.07 5.04 -4.10
N SER A 117 41.87 5.47 -3.13
CA SER A 117 43.22 4.94 -2.93
C SER A 117 43.13 3.54 -2.32
N GLY A 118 42.60 2.58 -3.09
CA GLY A 118 42.55 1.17 -2.75
C GLY A 118 43.95 0.65 -2.49
N GLY A 119 44.29 0.50 -1.21
CA GLY A 119 45.50 -0.21 -0.80
C GLY A 119 45.48 -1.63 -1.36
N ASN A 120 46.60 -2.03 -1.95
CA ASN A 120 46.88 -3.40 -2.33
C ASN A 120 46.74 -4.34 -1.11
N SER A 121 45.53 -4.86 -0.84
CA SER A 121 45.38 -6.01 0.02
C SER A 121 45.74 -7.25 -0.79
N SER A 122 47.05 -7.48 -0.92
CA SER A 122 47.60 -8.79 -1.28
C SER A 122 47.20 -9.78 -0.18
N GLY A 123 46.03 -10.40 -0.36
CA GLY A 123 45.60 -11.54 0.43
C GLY A 123 46.46 -12.74 0.08
N VAL A 124 47.67 -12.81 0.64
CA VAL A 124 48.43 -14.06 0.73
C VAL A 124 47.67 -14.98 1.68
N VAL A 125 46.90 -15.91 1.14
CA VAL A 125 46.44 -17.09 1.89
C VAL A 125 47.64 -18.04 1.98
N LYS A 126 48.29 -18.06 3.15
CA LYS A 126 49.19 -19.16 3.52
C LYS A 126 48.33 -20.33 3.98
N CYS A 127 48.38 -21.44 3.23
CA CYS A 127 48.15 -22.79 3.73
C CYS A 127 49.51 -23.41 4.05
#